data_AF-A0A2V9XKA2-F1
#
_entry.id   AF-A0A2V9XKA2-F1
#
_cell.length_a   1.000
_cell.length_b   1.000
_cell.length_c   1.000
_cell.angle_alpha   90.00
_cell.angle_beta   90.00
_cell.angle_gamma   90.00
#
_symmetry.space_group_name_H-M   'P 1'
#
loop_
_entity.id
_entity.type
_entity.pdbx_description
1 polymer ?
#
loop_
_entity_poly.entity_id
_entity_poly.type
_entity_poly.pdbx_seq_one_letter_code
_entity_poly.pdbx_strand_id
1 'polypeptide(L)'
;MELKFSVMRRSHKLVMLGTLALLLSCSAIPPSGSVPTVQIPPGMRALDMHVDEDVFVAAGDHVDVLLTIKQGQTSTVIENVEVAAANQSTRVVTFLVSPDDARRVMIAGEQGQFRLRLWKSD
;
A
#
# COMPACT_ATOMS: atom_id res chain seq x y z
N MET A 1 -29.51 2.02 -82.11
CA MET A 1 -30.70 2.89 -82.19
C MET A 1 -30.71 3.76 -80.94
N GLU A 2 -30.83 5.06 -81.17
CA GLU A 2 -31.08 6.12 -80.19
C GLU A 2 -32.03 5.70 -79.06
N LEU A 3 -31.85 6.24 -77.86
CA LEU A 3 -32.77 7.24 -77.31
C LEU A 3 -32.21 7.90 -76.04
N LYS A 4 -32.61 9.16 -75.91
CA LYS A 4 -32.02 10.27 -75.17
C LYS A 4 -32.92 10.62 -73.97
N PHE A 5 -32.38 11.48 -73.09
CA PHE A 5 -33.06 12.23 -72.01
C PHE A 5 -33.35 11.43 -70.72
N SER A 6 -33.34 11.99 -69.51
CA SER A 6 -33.49 13.39 -69.11
C SER A 6 -32.87 13.64 -67.74
N VAL A 7 -32.42 14.87 -67.53
CA VAL A 7 -31.95 15.47 -66.28
C VAL A 7 -33.07 15.51 -65.24
N MET A 8 -32.77 15.17 -63.98
CA MET A 8 -33.48 15.75 -62.82
C MET A 8 -32.54 15.87 -61.62
N ARG A 9 -32.09 17.10 -61.41
CA ARG A 9 -31.36 17.61 -60.26
C ARG A 9 -32.25 17.51 -59.02
N ARG A 10 -31.79 16.87 -57.93
CA ARG A 10 -32.39 17.10 -56.59
C ARG A 10 -31.31 17.05 -55.52
N SER A 11 -30.96 18.26 -55.06
CA SER A 11 -30.03 18.54 -53.98
C SER A 11 -30.58 18.05 -52.64
N HIS A 12 -29.84 17.26 -51.89
CA HIS A 12 -29.97 17.22 -50.44
C HIS A 12 -28.58 17.15 -49.80
N LYS A 13 -28.44 17.96 -48.76
CA LYS A 13 -27.20 18.37 -48.13
C LYS A 13 -26.38 17.19 -47.63
N LEU A 14 -25.12 17.22 -48.04
CA LEU A 14 -23.93 16.65 -47.42
C LEU A 14 -24.10 16.42 -45.90
N VAL A 15 -24.41 15.18 -45.51
CA VAL A 15 -24.19 14.67 -44.15
C VAL A 15 -22.68 14.49 -44.03
N MET A 16 -22.01 15.45 -43.40
CA MET A 16 -20.58 15.38 -43.14
C MET A 16 -20.31 15.53 -41.65
N LEU A 17 -19.41 14.67 -41.19
CA LEU A 17 -18.56 14.83 -40.01
C LEU A 17 -19.22 14.57 -38.64
N GLY A 18 -19.57 13.30 -38.42
CA GLY A 18 -19.36 12.70 -37.10
C GLY A 18 -17.89 12.29 -36.98
N THR A 19 -17.21 12.84 -35.97
CA THR A 19 -15.97 12.41 -35.25
C THR A 19 -15.08 13.62 -34.97
N LEU A 20 -15.43 14.40 -33.95
CA LEU A 20 -14.53 15.40 -33.38
C LEU A 20 -14.61 15.36 -31.86
N ALA A 21 -13.43 15.29 -31.24
CA ALA A 21 -13.11 15.41 -29.82
C ALA A 21 -13.17 14.12 -28.95
N LEU A 22 -12.29 13.16 -29.22
CA LEU A 22 -11.62 12.40 -28.14
C LEU A 22 -10.52 13.30 -27.56
N LEU A 23 -10.88 14.21 -26.66
CA LEU A 23 -9.90 15.08 -26.00
C LEU A 23 -10.19 15.20 -24.50
N LEU A 24 -9.20 14.73 -23.72
CA LEU A 24 -8.89 15.09 -22.34
C LEU A 24 -9.95 14.77 -21.27
N SER A 25 -10.06 13.49 -20.93
CA SER A 25 -10.38 13.10 -19.56
C SER A 25 -9.07 12.76 -18.84
N CYS A 26 -8.31 13.79 -18.44
CA CYS A 26 -7.27 13.60 -17.44
C CYS A 26 -7.99 13.43 -16.10
N SER A 27 -8.47 12.22 -15.83
CA SER A 27 -8.86 11.84 -14.48
C SER A 27 -7.56 11.77 -13.70
N ALA A 28 -7.21 12.85 -13.00
CA ALA A 28 -6.25 12.79 -11.92
C ALA A 28 -6.81 11.75 -10.94
N ILE A 29 -6.29 10.52 -11.02
CA ILE A 29 -6.53 9.50 -10.02
C ILE A 29 -5.90 10.11 -8.75
N PRO A 30 -6.70 10.50 -7.74
CA PRO A 30 -6.10 10.83 -6.46
C PRO A 30 -5.30 9.60 -6.04
N PRO A 31 -4.09 9.72 -5.46
CA PRO A 31 -3.42 8.55 -4.91
C PRO A 31 -4.37 7.92 -3.90
N SER A 32 -5.03 6.83 -4.30
CA SER A 32 -5.93 6.04 -3.46
C SER A 32 -5.06 5.22 -2.52
N GLY A 33 -4.42 5.91 -1.60
CA GLY A 33 -3.70 5.36 -0.47
C GLY A 33 -4.05 6.24 0.71
N SER A 34 -5.13 5.92 1.42
CA SER A 34 -5.36 6.49 2.74
C SER A 34 -4.16 6.12 3.61
N VAL A 35 -3.30 7.09 3.96
CA VAL A 35 -2.26 6.86 4.95
C VAL A 35 -3.00 6.60 6.27
N PRO A 36 -2.84 5.42 6.90
CA PRO A 36 -3.50 5.16 8.17
C PRO A 36 -3.08 6.26 9.16
N THR A 37 -4.07 6.99 9.68
CA THR A 37 -3.83 8.01 10.70
C THR A 37 -3.71 7.28 12.03
N VAL A 38 -2.47 6.98 12.44
CA VAL A 38 -2.19 6.38 13.74
C VAL A 38 -2.16 7.49 14.78
N GLN A 39 -3.05 7.43 15.76
CA GLN A 39 -2.97 8.27 16.95
C GLN A 39 -1.95 7.65 17.91
N ILE A 40 -0.91 8.40 18.26
CA ILE A 40 0.13 7.95 19.20
C ILE A 40 -0.29 8.37 20.61
N PRO A 41 -0.61 7.42 21.52
CA PRO A 41 -0.98 7.77 22.88
C PRO A 41 0.19 8.43 23.65
N PRO A 42 -0.10 9.24 24.69
CA PRO A 42 0.94 9.76 25.57
C PRO A 42 1.80 8.63 26.14
N GLY A 43 3.12 8.82 26.11
CA GLY A 43 4.06 7.81 26.63
C GLY A 43 4.33 6.64 25.69
N MET A 44 3.82 6.66 24.45
CA MET A 44 4.12 5.66 23.40
C MET A 44 4.95 6.29 22.27
N ARG A 45 5.53 5.44 21.42
CA ARG A 45 6.18 5.81 20.16
C ARG A 45 5.65 4.95 19.03
N ALA A 46 5.38 5.59 17.89
CA ALA A 46 5.22 4.87 16.64
C ALA A 46 6.61 4.38 16.17
N LEU A 47 6.69 3.10 15.83
CA LEU A 47 7.89 2.47 15.33
C LEU A 47 7.59 1.76 14.01
N ASP A 48 8.19 2.26 12.94
CA ASP A 48 8.10 1.64 11.62
C ASP A 48 9.22 0.63 11.44
N MET A 49 8.86 -0.57 11.00
CA MET A 49 9.78 -1.67 10.81
C MET A 49 9.61 -2.27 9.43
N HIS A 50 10.72 -2.40 8.71
CA HIS A 50 10.76 -3.23 7.51
C HIS A 50 10.93 -4.69 7.91
N VAL A 51 10.11 -5.57 7.37
CA VAL A 51 10.12 -7.00 7.69
C VAL A 51 10.45 -7.82 6.44
N ASP A 52 11.38 -8.76 6.58
CA ASP A 52 11.92 -9.53 5.45
C ASP A 52 10.95 -10.59 4.90
N GLU A 53 9.98 -11.04 5.72
CA GLU A 53 9.11 -12.18 5.40
C GLU A 53 7.68 -11.75 5.06
N ASP A 54 6.98 -12.59 4.29
CA ASP A 54 5.57 -12.43 3.93
C ASP A 54 4.67 -12.78 5.13
N VAL A 55 4.80 -12.03 6.22
CA VAL A 55 3.90 -12.11 7.36
C VAL A 55 2.71 -11.18 7.09
N PHE A 56 1.53 -11.78 6.98
CA PHE A 56 0.28 -11.07 6.81
C PHE A 56 -0.26 -10.67 8.17
N VAL A 57 -0.12 -9.39 8.50
CA VAL A 57 -0.71 -8.75 9.68
C VAL A 57 -1.61 -7.61 9.27
N ALA A 58 -2.64 -7.37 10.06
CA ALA A 58 -3.55 -6.24 9.98
C ALA A 58 -3.43 -5.36 11.24
N ALA A 59 -3.95 -4.14 11.17
CA ALA A 59 -4.06 -3.30 12.35
C ALA A 59 -4.93 -3.99 13.43
N GLY A 60 -4.47 -3.96 14.67
CA GLY A 60 -5.07 -4.65 15.82
C GLY A 60 -4.57 -6.08 16.04
N ASP A 61 -3.82 -6.67 15.11
CA ASP A 61 -3.15 -7.95 15.35
C ASP A 61 -2.04 -7.77 16.41
N HIS A 62 -1.77 -8.83 17.16
CA HIS A 62 -0.64 -8.89 18.07
C HIS A 62 0.46 -9.81 17.52
N VAL A 63 1.72 -9.39 17.70
CA VAL A 63 2.89 -10.14 17.25
C VAL A 63 4.02 -10.10 18.25
N ASP A 64 4.93 -11.06 18.14
CA ASP A 64 6.28 -10.93 18.68
C ASP A 64 7.21 -10.34 17.62
N VAL A 65 8.10 -9.47 18.07
CA VAL A 65 9.21 -8.95 17.27
C VAL A 65 10.45 -9.77 17.59
N LEU A 66 10.96 -10.49 16.59
CA LEU A 66 12.14 -11.32 16.70
C LEU A 66 13.31 -10.70 15.93
N LEU A 67 14.51 -10.89 16.45
CA LEU A 67 15.75 -10.55 15.78
C LEU A 67 16.46 -11.83 15.36
N THR A 68 16.84 -11.92 14.09
CA THR A 68 17.73 -12.96 13.58
C THR A 68 19.09 -12.34 13.26
N ILE A 69 20.12 -12.72 14.02
CA ILE A 69 21.50 -12.27 13.78
C ILE A 69 22.17 -13.08 12.67
N LYS A 70 23.31 -12.62 12.16
CA LYS A 70 24.03 -13.25 11.02
C LYS A 70 24.39 -14.72 11.23
N GLN A 71 24.54 -15.16 12.48
CA GLN A 71 24.80 -16.54 12.88
C GLN A 71 23.56 -17.45 12.80
N GLY A 72 22.40 -16.92 12.39
CA GLY A 72 21.13 -17.65 12.28
C GLY A 72 20.41 -17.86 13.62
N GLN A 73 20.93 -17.32 14.72
CA GLN A 73 20.24 -17.35 16.01
C GLN A 73 19.10 -16.32 16.00
N THR A 74 17.92 -16.77 16.43
CA THR A 74 16.72 -15.93 16.53
C THR A 74 16.32 -15.77 18.00
N SER A 75 16.03 -14.53 18.41
CA SER A 75 15.59 -14.21 19.77
C SER A 75 14.46 -13.17 19.75
N THR A 76 13.52 -13.27 20.68
CA THR A 76 12.46 -12.28 20.86
C THR A 76 13.01 -11.00 21.49
N VAL A 77 12.67 -9.85 20.91
CA VAL A 77 13.04 -8.50 21.39
C VAL A 77 11.88 -7.86 22.13
N ILE A 78 10.68 -7.96 21.56
CA ILE A 78 9.43 -7.49 22.16
C ILE A 78 8.39 -8.60 21.99
N GLU A 79 7.63 -8.86 23.04
CA GLU A 79 6.51 -9.80 23.04
C GLU A 79 5.18 -9.06 22.95
N ASN A 80 4.20 -9.68 22.28
CA ASN A 80 2.79 -9.25 22.29
C ASN A 80 2.57 -7.76 21.96
N VAL A 81 3.21 -7.25 20.91
CA VAL A 81 3.02 -5.87 20.45
C VAL A 81 1.85 -5.79 19.48
N GLU A 82 1.00 -4.77 19.67
CA GLU A 82 -0.10 -4.47 18.76
C GLU A 82 0.42 -3.80 17.47
N VAL A 83 -0.05 -4.28 16.33
CA VAL A 83 0.15 -3.69 15.02
C VAL A 83 -0.78 -2.48 14.87
N ALA A 84 -0.22 -1.29 14.75
CA ALA A 84 -0.99 -0.07 14.55
C ALA A 84 -1.38 0.14 13.09
N ALA A 85 -0.49 -0.25 12.17
CA ALA A 85 -0.72 -0.23 10.74
C ALA A 85 0.20 -1.23 10.03
N ALA A 86 -0.23 -1.73 8.87
CA ALA A 86 0.59 -2.57 8.02
C ALA A 86 0.42 -2.16 6.56
N ASN A 87 1.54 -1.99 5.86
CA ASN A 87 1.58 -1.77 4.42
C ASN A 87 2.29 -2.95 3.75
N GLN A 88 1.49 -3.84 3.16
CA GLN A 88 1.99 -5.04 2.48
C GLN A 88 2.84 -4.72 1.25
N SER A 89 2.52 -3.63 0.53
CA SER A 89 3.28 -3.22 -0.67
C SER A 89 4.68 -2.74 -0.35
N THR A 90 4.88 -2.10 0.81
CA THR A 90 6.20 -1.61 1.25
C THR A 90 6.86 -2.50 2.29
N ARG A 91 6.19 -3.56 2.75
CA ARG A 91 6.60 -4.42 3.87
C ARG A 91 6.96 -3.64 5.13
N VAL A 92 6.24 -2.54 5.36
CA VAL A 92 6.40 -1.72 6.56
C VAL A 92 5.26 -2.03 7.51
N VAL A 93 5.60 -2.41 8.74
CA VAL A 93 4.65 -2.57 9.84
C VAL A 93 4.94 -1.50 10.87
N THR A 94 3.90 -0.79 11.29
CA THR A 94 3.97 0.26 12.32
C THR A 94 3.44 -0.32 13.63
N PHE A 95 4.21 -0.16 14.70
CA PHE A 95 3.85 -0.56 16.06
C PHE A 95 3.68 0.66 16.95
N LEU A 96 2.85 0.55 17.97
CA LEU A 96 2.86 1.47 19.11
C LEU A 96 3.59 0.77 20.27
N VAL A 97 4.73 1.32 20.67
CA VAL A 97 5.60 0.73 21.70
C VAL A 97 5.99 1.73 22.77
N SER A 98 6.46 1.25 23.92
CA SER A 98 7.04 2.15 24.92
C SER A 98 8.36 2.79 24.42
N PRO A 99 8.80 3.93 24.97
CA PRO A 99 10.09 4.54 24.63
C PRO A 99 11.29 3.62 24.87
N ASP A 100 11.22 2.76 25.90
CA ASP A 100 12.27 1.80 26.19
C ASP A 100 12.29 0.66 25.18
N ASP A 101 11.13 0.17 24.75
CA ASP A 101 11.01 -0.84 23.68
C ASP A 101 11.51 -0.33 22.34
N ALA A 102 11.15 0.91 21.99
CA ALA A 102 11.69 1.55 20.79
C ALA A 102 13.22 1.59 20.83
N ARG A 103 13.80 1.93 21.99
CA ARG A 103 15.26 1.92 22.17
C ARG A 103 15.84 0.51 22.04
N ARG A 104 15.19 -0.50 22.64
CA ARG A 104 15.61 -1.91 22.54
C ARG A 104 15.64 -2.38 21.09
N VAL A 105 14.61 -2.06 20.31
CA VAL A 105 14.55 -2.40 18.88
C VAL A 105 15.62 -1.65 18.09
N MET A 106 15.84 -0.37 18.33
CA MET A 106 16.91 0.37 17.63
C MET A 106 18.29 -0.27 17.85
N ILE A 107 18.62 -0.63 19.09
CA ILE A 107 19.90 -1.29 19.43
C ILE A 107 19.98 -2.69 18.81
N ALA A 108 18.88 -3.44 18.83
CA ALA A 108 18.80 -4.78 18.24
C ALA A 108 18.99 -4.75 16.72
N GLY A 109 18.45 -3.73 16.04
CA GLY A 109 18.49 -3.61 14.58
C GLY A 109 19.90 -3.45 14.01
N GLU A 110 20.87 -3.02 14.82
CA GLU A 110 22.28 -2.96 14.41
C GLU A 110 22.92 -4.35 14.27
N GLN A 111 22.28 -5.40 14.82
CA GLN A 111 22.86 -6.74 14.96
C GLN A 111 22.32 -7.75 13.95
N GLY A 112 21.16 -7.49 13.33
CA GLY A 112 20.46 -8.48 12.52
C GLY A 112 19.20 -7.96 11.84
N GLN A 113 18.43 -8.89 11.29
CA GLN A 113 17.16 -8.61 10.61
C GLN A 113 15.97 -8.92 11.52
N PHE A 114 14.91 -8.13 11.39
CA PHE A 114 13.68 -8.36 12.14
C PHE A 114 12.74 -9.32 11.44
N ARG A 115 12.03 -10.11 12.25
CA ARG A 115 10.96 -11.01 11.84
C ARG A 115 9.78 -10.85 12.79
N LEU A 116 8.60 -11.20 12.29
CA LEU A 116 7.38 -11.19 13.09
C LEU A 116 6.89 -12.62 13.27
N ARG A 117 6.34 -12.90 14.45
CA ARG A 117 5.59 -14.13 14.74
C ARG A 117 4.23 -13.73 15.24
N LEU A 118 3.17 -14.27 14.65
CA LEU A 118 1.81 -14.05 15.12
C LEU A 118 1.71 -14.48 16.59
N TRP A 119 1.21 -13.56 17.42
CA TRP A 119 0.92 -13.86 18.81
C TRP A 119 -0.34 -14.72 18.86
N LYS A 120 -0.20 -15.96 19.33
CA LYS A 120 -1.34 -16.76 19.73
C LYS A 120 -1.42 -16.69 21.25
N SER A 121 -2.53 -16.16 21.76
CA SER A 121 -2.90 -16.41 23.16
C SER A 121 -3.27 -17.88 23.24
N ASP A 122 -2.47 -18.66 23.96
CA ASP A 122 -2.94 -19.95 24.49
C ASP A 122 -4.02 -19.74 25.56
#